data_AF-A0AAE4V5K2-F1
#
_entry.id   AF-A0AAE4V5K2-F1
#
_cell.length_a   1.000
_cell.length_b   1.000
_cell.length_c   1.000
_cell.angle_alpha   90.00
_cell.angle_beta   90.00
_cell.angle_gamma   90.00
#
_symmetry.space_group_name_H-M   'P 1'
#
loop_
_entity.id
_entity.type
_entity.pdbx_description
1 polymer ?
#
loop_
_entity_poly.entity_id
_entity_poly.type
_entity_poly.pdbx_seq_one_letter_code
_entity_poly.pdbx_strand_id
1 'polypeptide(L)'
;LLALARDHDVTVFMVLHAALAVLLRGLTGTEDIAVGTATGGRPDPALDGIVGMFVGTVVLRTPVAAGATFTDLLRTVRSADLEAFTNADVSFDSVVQEVLSTRTTDAHPLFQVMLAYQNSIGPEIQLDGVTARVREQEPHVRAFDLDITVDELPAGDGDPGGLRGVMTYPRELFDDGTVNRWAGQLETILAAVASDPGRPVSDIDLLGPADRAALVPASGGALVPARTLPQLLHDGLNPDGVALRFHGNDMTYPELEQRSNRLAHRLIARGIGPEDLVAVMVPRSVESVVAMWAVAKSGAAFVPIDPGYPAQRITHMLRDSGVDVALARDASVVPDGIDWIGTADLTGESAAIDDRHRTRALHLDHPAYVVYTSGSTGMPKGVTVTHRGLAALVAANAEYRNLGRDSRVAHVASPSFDVSVGELLLAFTAGATVVIAPPDTYGDDLTELFRRERVTHFLTTPTVPRLMNPESLADLRVLEVCGEPCPPELVTRWAPGRVLLNSYGPTETTVVCTSAEPLHVGDRITIGTPYA
;
A
#
# COMPACT_ATOMS: atom_id res chain seq x y z
N LEU A 1 -23.19 -31.23 7.85
CA LEU A 1 -24.12 -30.26 7.23
C LEU A 1 -25.59 -30.64 7.43
N LEU A 2 -26.05 -31.84 7.06
CA LEU A 2 -27.44 -32.26 7.29
C LEU A 2 -27.90 -32.16 8.76
N ALA A 3 -27.05 -32.57 9.71
CA ALA A 3 -27.34 -32.43 11.14
C ALA A 3 -27.51 -30.95 11.53
N LEU A 4 -26.53 -30.09 11.16
CA LEU A 4 -26.59 -28.65 11.39
C LEU A 4 -27.86 -28.00 10.82
N ALA A 5 -28.26 -28.40 9.62
CA ALA A 5 -29.48 -27.90 8.98
C ALA A 5 -30.74 -28.29 9.79
N ARG A 6 -30.83 -29.55 10.23
CA ARG A 6 -31.94 -30.03 11.06
C ARG A 6 -31.98 -29.37 12.43
N ASP A 7 -30.83 -29.24 13.10
CA ASP A 7 -30.71 -28.73 14.47
C ASP A 7 -31.09 -27.24 14.56
N HIS A 8 -30.97 -26.50 13.46
CA HIS A 8 -31.34 -25.08 13.36
C HIS A 8 -32.59 -24.82 12.51
N ASP A 9 -33.29 -25.87 12.07
CA ASP A 9 -34.53 -25.79 11.28
C ASP A 9 -34.35 -24.91 10.02
N VAL A 10 -33.28 -25.20 9.27
CA VAL A 10 -32.91 -24.58 7.99
C VAL A 10 -32.63 -25.66 6.94
N THR A 11 -32.53 -25.26 5.67
CA THR A 11 -32.18 -26.19 4.58
C THR A 11 -30.66 -26.27 4.39
N VAL A 12 -30.17 -27.31 3.70
CA VAL A 12 -28.76 -27.39 3.28
C VAL A 12 -28.39 -26.20 2.39
N PHE A 13 -29.30 -25.77 1.51
CA PHE A 13 -29.15 -24.55 0.72
C PHE A 13 -28.85 -23.31 1.59
N MET A 14 -29.63 -23.08 2.65
CA MET A 14 -29.41 -21.96 3.58
C MET A 14 -28.05 -22.05 4.28
N VAL A 15 -27.58 -23.26 4.61
CA VAL A 15 -26.23 -23.46 5.17
C VAL A 15 -25.14 -23.11 4.16
N LEU A 16 -25.30 -23.52 2.89
CA LEU A 16 -24.37 -23.19 1.81
C LEU A 16 -24.37 -21.69 1.50
N HIS A 17 -25.54 -21.05 1.45
CA HIS A 17 -25.70 -19.61 1.28
C HIS A 17 -25.02 -18.84 2.42
N ALA A 18 -25.25 -19.23 3.69
CA ALA A 18 -24.58 -18.61 4.83
C ALA A 18 -23.06 -18.75 4.76
N ALA A 19 -22.54 -19.93 4.42
CA ALA A 19 -21.10 -20.16 4.27
C ALA A 19 -20.49 -19.34 3.12
N LEU A 20 -21.20 -19.23 1.98
CA LEU A 20 -20.80 -18.39 0.87
C LEU A 20 -20.79 -16.90 1.25
N ALA A 21 -21.79 -16.43 2.00
CA ALA A 21 -21.82 -15.05 2.48
C ALA A 21 -20.63 -14.73 3.41
N VAL A 22 -20.22 -15.67 4.26
CA VAL A 22 -19.00 -15.55 5.08
C VAL A 22 -17.74 -15.46 4.21
N LEU A 23 -17.63 -16.32 3.18
CA LEU A 23 -16.50 -16.26 2.24
C LEU A 23 -16.43 -14.89 1.54
N LEU A 24 -17.55 -14.45 0.96
CA LEU A 24 -17.60 -13.20 0.22
C LEU A 24 -17.27 -12.00 1.11
N ARG A 25 -17.77 -11.96 2.35
CA ARG A 25 -17.35 -10.96 3.35
C ARG A 25 -15.84 -10.95 3.55
N GLY A 26 -15.22 -12.13 3.67
CA GLY A 26 -13.77 -12.26 3.82
C GLY A 26 -12.99 -11.75 2.61
N LEU A 27 -13.51 -11.95 1.40
CA LEU A 27 -12.86 -11.54 0.16
C LEU A 27 -13.04 -10.06 -0.16
N THR A 28 -14.20 -9.48 0.13
CA THR A 28 -14.53 -8.09 -0.24
C THR A 28 -14.34 -7.10 0.92
N GLY A 29 -14.30 -7.58 2.16
CA GLY A 29 -14.34 -6.73 3.36
C GLY A 29 -15.69 -6.06 3.61
N THR A 30 -16.74 -6.40 2.85
CA THR A 30 -18.09 -5.81 2.98
C THR A 30 -18.98 -6.64 3.89
N GLU A 31 -19.79 -5.99 4.71
CA GLU A 31 -20.67 -6.70 5.67
C GLU A 31 -22.07 -6.98 5.13
N ASP A 32 -22.43 -6.47 3.96
CA ASP A 32 -23.75 -6.64 3.35
C ASP A 32 -23.59 -7.33 2.00
N ILE A 33 -23.97 -8.62 1.95
CA ILE A 33 -23.66 -9.50 0.83
C ILE A 33 -24.93 -9.82 0.05
N ALA A 34 -24.89 -9.66 -1.27
CA ALA A 34 -25.99 -10.04 -2.16
C ALA A 34 -25.58 -11.24 -3.03
N VAL A 35 -26.35 -12.33 -2.94
CA VAL A 35 -26.18 -13.54 -3.75
C VAL A 35 -27.46 -13.79 -4.55
N GLY A 36 -27.34 -14.03 -5.85
CA GLY A 36 -28.46 -14.47 -6.66
C GLY A 36 -28.72 -15.96 -6.50
N THR A 37 -29.98 -16.37 -6.61
CA THR A 37 -30.35 -17.78 -6.74
C THR A 37 -31.48 -17.96 -7.74
N ALA A 38 -31.52 -19.15 -8.36
CA ALA A 38 -32.58 -19.55 -9.26
C ALA A 38 -33.73 -20.22 -8.51
N THR A 39 -34.97 -19.93 -8.91
CA THR A 39 -36.17 -20.61 -8.44
C THR A 39 -36.81 -21.38 -9.58
N GLY A 40 -37.47 -22.51 -9.29
CA GLY A 40 -38.13 -23.31 -10.33
C GLY A 40 -39.28 -22.58 -11.04
N GLY A 41 -39.82 -21.53 -10.43
CA GLY A 41 -40.92 -20.68 -10.90
C GLY A 41 -42.17 -21.42 -11.38
N ARG A 42 -42.39 -22.62 -10.83
CA ARG A 42 -43.60 -23.44 -10.98
C ARG A 42 -44.28 -23.58 -9.61
N PRO A 43 -44.93 -22.52 -9.10
CA PRO A 43 -45.59 -22.59 -7.80
C PRO A 43 -46.88 -23.42 -7.84
N ASP A 44 -47.49 -23.58 -9.02
CA ASP A 44 -48.70 -24.39 -9.23
C ASP A 44 -48.33 -25.75 -9.84
N PRO A 45 -48.69 -26.89 -9.21
CA PRO A 45 -48.46 -28.23 -9.75
C PRO A 45 -49.02 -28.46 -11.17
N ALA A 46 -50.03 -27.69 -11.60
CA ALA A 46 -50.54 -27.74 -12.98
C ALA A 46 -49.48 -27.35 -14.02
N LEU A 47 -48.43 -26.63 -13.62
CA LEU A 47 -47.33 -26.20 -14.47
C LEU A 47 -46.25 -27.28 -14.66
N ASP A 48 -46.22 -28.34 -13.84
CA ASP A 48 -45.16 -29.35 -13.87
C ASP A 48 -45.02 -30.06 -15.22
N GLY A 49 -46.16 -30.35 -15.86
CA GLY A 49 -46.20 -31.00 -17.18
C GLY A 49 -45.96 -30.07 -18.37
N ILE A 50 -45.78 -28.76 -18.15
CA ILE A 50 -45.68 -27.77 -19.22
C ILE A 50 -44.22 -27.53 -19.61
N VAL A 51 -43.95 -27.57 -20.92
CA VAL A 51 -42.65 -27.18 -21.49
C VAL A 51 -42.63 -25.66 -21.68
N GLY A 52 -41.69 -24.97 -21.02
CA GLY A 52 -41.54 -23.51 -21.09
C GLY A 52 -40.49 -22.97 -20.12
N MET A 53 -40.11 -21.70 -20.27
CA MET A 53 -39.18 -21.00 -19.38
C MET A 53 -39.94 -20.44 -18.17
N PHE A 54 -39.77 -21.09 -17.02
CA PHE A 54 -40.39 -20.70 -15.76
C PHE A 54 -39.36 -20.27 -14.70
N VAL A 55 -38.07 -20.51 -14.93
CA VAL A 55 -37.03 -20.22 -13.94
C VAL A 55 -37.01 -18.72 -13.62
N GLY A 56 -37.17 -18.39 -12.34
CA GLY A 56 -37.07 -17.03 -11.82
C GLY A 56 -35.74 -16.81 -11.10
N THR A 57 -35.37 -15.54 -10.88
CA THR A 57 -34.15 -15.16 -10.16
C THR A 57 -34.52 -14.33 -8.94
N VAL A 58 -33.98 -14.69 -7.78
CA VAL A 58 -34.18 -13.97 -6.52
C VAL A 58 -32.83 -13.51 -5.97
N VAL A 59 -32.79 -12.33 -5.36
CA VAL A 59 -31.59 -11.79 -4.70
C VAL A 59 -31.70 -12.01 -3.20
N LEU A 60 -30.72 -12.70 -2.64
CA LEU A 60 -30.61 -12.98 -1.21
C LEU A 60 -29.60 -12.01 -0.61
N ARG A 61 -30.11 -10.99 0.11
CA ARG A 61 -29.29 -10.00 0.80
C ARG A 61 -29.08 -10.41 2.25
N THR A 62 -27.82 -10.63 2.62
CA THR A 62 -27.42 -11.18 3.92
C THR A 62 -26.39 -10.27 4.59
N PRO A 63 -26.77 -9.56 5.66
CA PRO A 63 -25.82 -8.88 6.53
C PRO A 63 -25.02 -9.88 7.37
N VAL A 64 -23.69 -9.77 7.34
CA VAL A 64 -22.74 -10.63 8.04
C VAL A 64 -21.88 -9.78 8.98
N ALA A 65 -22.37 -9.62 10.21
CA ALA A 65 -21.64 -8.90 11.26
C ALA A 65 -20.42 -9.70 11.75
N ALA A 66 -19.28 -9.03 11.97
CA ALA A 66 -18.02 -9.68 12.36
C ALA A 66 -18.17 -10.63 13.57
N GLY A 67 -18.81 -10.17 14.64
CA GLY A 67 -18.96 -10.91 15.89
C GLY A 67 -20.14 -11.89 15.95
N ALA A 68 -20.92 -12.04 14.87
CA ALA A 68 -22.04 -12.97 14.86
C ALA A 68 -21.55 -14.42 14.84
N THR A 69 -22.20 -15.29 15.60
CA THR A 69 -21.97 -16.74 15.49
C THR A 69 -22.55 -17.26 14.18
N PHE A 70 -22.08 -18.41 13.70
CA PHE A 70 -22.70 -19.02 12.52
C PHE A 70 -24.17 -19.37 12.76
N THR A 71 -24.53 -19.78 13.97
CA THR A 71 -25.94 -19.99 14.35
C THR A 71 -26.78 -18.70 14.27
N ASP A 72 -26.24 -17.55 14.67
CA ASP A 72 -26.93 -16.26 14.50
C ASP A 72 -27.13 -15.95 13.01
N LEU A 73 -26.10 -16.17 12.20
CA LEU A 73 -26.16 -15.96 10.76
C LEU A 73 -27.20 -16.87 10.09
N LEU A 74 -27.30 -18.15 10.49
CA LEU A 74 -28.34 -19.06 9.98
C LEU A 74 -29.75 -18.56 10.27
N ARG A 75 -29.98 -17.92 11.43
CA ARG A 75 -31.29 -17.30 11.73
C ARG A 75 -31.59 -16.14 10.80
N THR A 76 -30.60 -15.29 10.53
CA THR A 76 -30.71 -14.18 9.58
C THR A 76 -31.00 -14.68 8.17
N VAL A 77 -30.19 -15.64 7.68
CA VAL A 77 -30.34 -16.25 6.35
C VAL A 77 -31.71 -16.93 6.22
N ARG A 78 -32.16 -17.66 7.24
CA ARG A 78 -33.48 -18.28 7.21
C ARG A 78 -34.60 -17.26 7.00
N SER A 79 -34.58 -16.15 7.74
CA SER A 79 -35.60 -15.10 7.60
C SER A 79 -35.54 -14.47 6.21
N ALA A 80 -34.33 -14.05 5.79
CA ALA A 80 -34.12 -13.37 4.52
C ALA A 80 -34.49 -14.26 3.32
N ASP A 81 -34.05 -15.52 3.31
CA ASP A 81 -34.31 -16.45 2.21
C ASP A 81 -35.81 -16.79 2.11
N LEU A 82 -36.48 -17.05 3.25
CA LEU A 82 -37.92 -17.33 3.25
C LEU A 82 -38.74 -16.12 2.77
N GLU A 83 -38.40 -14.91 3.24
CA GLU A 83 -39.03 -13.68 2.77
C GLU A 83 -38.82 -13.48 1.26
N ALA A 84 -37.61 -13.71 0.77
CA ALA A 84 -37.29 -13.58 -0.64
C ALA A 84 -38.04 -14.61 -1.50
N PHE A 85 -38.05 -15.89 -1.10
CA PHE A 85 -38.77 -16.95 -1.82
C PHE A 85 -40.29 -16.78 -1.79
N THR A 86 -40.85 -16.17 -0.73
CA THR A 86 -42.29 -15.87 -0.66
C THR A 86 -42.72 -14.85 -1.72
N ASN A 87 -41.78 -14.04 -2.24
CA ASN A 87 -42.02 -13.01 -3.26
C ASN A 87 -41.35 -13.36 -4.61
N ALA A 88 -41.06 -14.65 -4.85
CA ALA A 88 -40.37 -15.11 -6.06
C ALA A 88 -41.20 -14.98 -7.35
N ASP A 89 -42.50 -14.64 -7.25
CA ASP A 89 -43.38 -14.35 -8.36
C ASP A 89 -43.14 -12.96 -8.98
N VAL A 90 -42.46 -12.06 -8.26
CA VAL A 90 -42.03 -10.77 -8.79
C VAL A 90 -40.85 -10.97 -9.73
N SER A 91 -40.98 -10.49 -10.98
CA SER A 91 -39.91 -10.62 -11.97
C SER A 91 -38.65 -9.85 -11.54
N PHE A 92 -37.48 -10.45 -11.72
CA PHE A 92 -36.19 -9.83 -11.41
C PHE A 92 -36.02 -8.47 -12.10
N ASP A 93 -36.42 -8.36 -13.37
CA ASP A 93 -36.34 -7.11 -14.13
C ASP A 93 -37.16 -5.98 -13.50
N SER A 94 -38.32 -6.28 -12.91
CA SER A 94 -39.13 -5.32 -12.17
C SER A 94 -38.43 -4.82 -10.91
N VAL A 95 -37.81 -5.74 -10.15
CA VAL A 95 -37.01 -5.37 -8.96
C VAL A 95 -35.85 -4.47 -9.35
N VAL A 96 -35.12 -4.81 -10.42
CA VAL A 96 -34.01 -4.00 -10.93
C VAL A 96 -34.50 -2.60 -11.34
N GLN A 97 -35.63 -2.50 -12.02
CA GLN A 97 -36.20 -1.23 -12.46
C GLN A 97 -36.61 -0.32 -11.29
N GLU A 98 -37.13 -0.90 -10.21
CA GLU A 98 -37.56 -0.13 -9.04
C GLU A 98 -36.38 0.26 -8.13
N VAL A 99 -35.38 -0.62 -7.96
CA VAL A 99 -34.27 -0.42 -7.01
C VAL A 99 -33.14 0.43 -7.61
N LEU A 100 -32.81 0.24 -8.89
CA LEU A 100 -31.67 0.92 -9.51
C LEU A 100 -32.12 2.15 -10.32
N SER A 101 -31.66 3.33 -9.89
CA SER A 101 -31.88 4.59 -10.62
C SER A 101 -31.07 4.70 -11.92
N THR A 102 -29.95 3.98 -12.00
CA THR A 102 -29.03 3.98 -13.15
C THR A 102 -28.47 2.58 -13.36
N ARG A 103 -28.50 2.10 -14.60
CA ARG A 103 -27.93 0.80 -14.98
C ARG A 103 -26.53 0.99 -15.58
N THR A 104 -25.60 0.15 -15.15
CA THR A 104 -24.32 -0.05 -15.84
C THR A 104 -24.43 -1.29 -16.74
N THR A 105 -23.70 -1.30 -17.84
CA THR A 105 -23.62 -2.47 -18.74
C THR A 105 -22.53 -3.47 -18.33
N ASP A 106 -21.68 -3.07 -17.38
CA ASP A 106 -20.40 -3.73 -17.12
C ASP A 106 -20.49 -4.76 -15.98
N ALA A 107 -21.65 -4.88 -15.32
CA ALA A 107 -21.89 -5.84 -14.26
C ALA A 107 -23.36 -6.26 -14.22
N HIS A 108 -23.62 -7.48 -13.74
CA HIS A 108 -24.98 -7.94 -13.49
C HIS A 108 -25.63 -7.08 -12.38
N PRO A 109 -26.88 -6.63 -12.55
CA PRO A 109 -27.53 -5.75 -11.58
C PRO A 109 -27.79 -6.48 -10.25
N LEU A 110 -27.68 -5.74 -9.14
CA LEU A 110 -27.96 -6.17 -7.76
C LEU A 110 -27.03 -7.25 -7.15
N PHE A 111 -26.48 -8.17 -7.95
CA PHE A 111 -25.55 -9.20 -7.50
C PHE A 111 -24.63 -9.67 -8.63
N GLN A 112 -23.46 -10.18 -8.29
CA GLN A 112 -22.45 -10.70 -9.22
C GLN A 112 -22.12 -12.18 -8.99
N VAL A 113 -22.59 -12.76 -7.88
CA VAL A 113 -22.39 -14.16 -7.51
C VAL A 113 -23.72 -14.90 -7.51
N MET A 114 -23.79 -16.02 -8.23
CA MET A 114 -24.96 -16.90 -8.30
C MET A 114 -24.70 -18.18 -7.49
N LEU A 115 -25.70 -18.61 -6.72
CA LEU A 115 -25.71 -19.91 -6.04
C LEU A 115 -26.91 -20.74 -6.51
N ALA A 116 -26.62 -21.86 -7.17
CA ALA A 116 -27.60 -22.86 -7.56
C ALA A 116 -27.41 -24.15 -6.75
N TYR A 117 -28.51 -24.72 -6.25
CA TYR A 117 -28.51 -26.01 -5.57
C TYR A 117 -29.46 -26.96 -6.30
N GLN A 118 -28.94 -28.10 -6.73
CA GLN A 118 -29.68 -29.09 -7.51
C GLN A 118 -29.72 -30.43 -6.77
N ASN A 119 -30.90 -31.04 -6.76
CA ASN A 119 -31.14 -32.36 -6.16
C ASN A 119 -31.54 -33.39 -7.24
N SER A 120 -31.07 -33.19 -8.46
CA SER A 120 -31.47 -33.99 -9.63
C SER A 120 -30.28 -34.80 -10.14
N ILE A 121 -30.36 -36.12 -9.98
CA ILE A 121 -29.53 -37.04 -10.76
C ILE A 121 -29.94 -36.84 -12.21
N GLY A 122 -29.03 -36.35 -13.05
CA GLY A 122 -29.27 -36.20 -14.49
C GLY A 122 -29.89 -37.49 -15.05
N PRO A 123 -30.88 -37.40 -15.97
CA PRO A 123 -31.72 -38.53 -16.30
C PRO A 123 -30.87 -39.72 -16.79
N GLU A 124 -30.94 -40.84 -16.07
CA GLU A 124 -30.49 -42.13 -16.58
C GLU A 124 -31.59 -42.68 -17.49
N ILE A 125 -31.30 -42.72 -18.78
CA ILE A 125 -32.23 -43.25 -19.77
C ILE A 125 -31.90 -44.75 -19.90
N GLN A 126 -32.80 -45.58 -19.37
CA GLN A 126 -32.75 -47.01 -19.56
C GLN A 126 -33.36 -47.35 -20.92
N LEU A 127 -32.54 -47.86 -21.83
CA LEU A 127 -32.92 -48.43 -23.12
C LEU A 127 -32.70 -49.95 -23.06
N ASP A 128 -33.32 -50.72 -23.96
CA ASP A 128 -33.17 -52.19 -23.97
C ASP A 128 -31.69 -52.61 -24.04
N GLY A 129 -31.14 -53.03 -22.90
CA GLY A 129 -29.75 -53.46 -22.74
C GLY A 129 -28.70 -52.35 -22.64
N VAL A 130 -29.08 -51.07 -22.58
CA VAL A 130 -28.15 -49.92 -22.53
C VAL A 130 -28.63 -48.86 -21.53
N THR A 131 -27.78 -48.49 -20.58
CA THR A 131 -27.98 -47.32 -19.73
C THR A 131 -27.25 -46.12 -20.36
N ALA A 132 -28.01 -45.12 -20.80
CA ALA A 132 -27.47 -43.85 -21.27
C ALA A 132 -27.52 -42.80 -20.15
N ARG A 133 -26.43 -42.06 -19.96
CA ARG A 133 -26.34 -40.94 -19.03
C ARG A 133 -26.27 -39.65 -19.81
N VAL A 134 -27.13 -38.70 -19.48
CA VAL A 134 -27.04 -37.35 -20.03
C VAL A 134 -25.82 -36.66 -19.43
N ARG A 135 -24.89 -36.26 -20.30
CA ARG A 135 -23.80 -35.38 -19.94
C ARG A 135 -24.19 -33.97 -20.40
N GLU A 136 -24.44 -33.08 -19.46
CA GLU A 136 -24.60 -31.68 -19.79
C GLU A 136 -23.31 -31.14 -20.40
N GLN A 137 -23.45 -30.44 -21.52
CA GLN A 137 -22.37 -29.72 -22.15
C GLN A 137 -22.21 -28.38 -21.45
N GLU A 138 -20.98 -27.97 -21.15
CA GLU A 138 -20.73 -26.69 -20.46
C GLU A 138 -21.43 -25.54 -21.20
N PRO A 139 -22.24 -24.73 -20.49
CA PRO A 139 -22.91 -23.59 -21.11
C PRO A 139 -21.89 -22.64 -21.74
N HIS A 140 -22.13 -22.25 -22.99
CA HIS A 140 -21.28 -21.28 -23.69
C HIS A 140 -21.54 -19.82 -23.28
N VAL A 141 -22.57 -19.55 -22.46
CA VAL A 141 -22.99 -18.19 -22.08
C VAL A 141 -22.74 -17.97 -20.59
N ARG A 142 -21.98 -16.92 -20.28
CA ARG A 142 -21.59 -16.53 -18.92
C ARG A 142 -22.45 -15.34 -18.50
N ALA A 143 -23.22 -15.48 -17.43
CA ALA A 143 -24.15 -14.43 -16.97
C ALA A 143 -23.64 -13.68 -15.72
N PHE A 144 -22.68 -14.23 -14.98
CA PHE A 144 -22.23 -13.73 -13.68
C PHE A 144 -20.70 -13.80 -13.55
N ASP A 145 -20.13 -13.02 -12.63
CA ASP A 145 -18.68 -13.01 -12.35
C ASP A 145 -18.24 -14.30 -11.66
N LEU A 146 -19.12 -14.89 -10.83
CA LEU A 146 -18.93 -16.19 -10.23
C LEU A 146 -20.26 -16.94 -10.13
N ASP A 147 -20.34 -18.13 -10.73
CA ASP A 147 -21.47 -19.03 -10.62
C ASP A 147 -21.07 -20.28 -9.83
N ILE A 148 -21.80 -20.58 -8.77
CA ILE A 148 -21.57 -21.71 -7.89
C ILE A 148 -22.76 -22.64 -7.98
N THR A 149 -22.57 -23.79 -8.62
CA THR A 149 -23.58 -24.86 -8.66
C THR A 149 -23.17 -25.97 -7.69
N VAL A 150 -24.12 -26.43 -6.88
CA VAL A 150 -23.93 -27.53 -5.93
C VAL A 150 -24.94 -28.63 -6.23
N ASP A 151 -24.43 -29.82 -6.56
CA ASP A 151 -25.20 -31.03 -6.78
C ASP A 151 -25.16 -31.95 -5.56
N GLU A 152 -26.31 -32.46 -5.15
CA GLU A 152 -26.39 -33.55 -4.17
C GLU A 152 -26.08 -34.90 -4.86
N LEU A 153 -25.08 -35.62 -4.34
CA LEU A 153 -24.71 -36.93 -4.88
C LEU A 153 -25.60 -38.03 -4.27
N PRO A 154 -25.88 -39.11 -5.02
CA PRO A 154 -26.76 -40.19 -4.54
C PRO A 154 -26.27 -40.77 -3.21
N ALA A 155 -27.18 -40.89 -2.25
CA ALA A 155 -26.97 -41.61 -1.00
C ALA A 155 -26.87 -43.14 -1.25
N GLY A 156 -25.94 -43.80 -0.55
CA GLY A 156 -25.81 -45.26 -0.53
C GLY A 156 -26.35 -45.86 0.77
N ASP A 157 -26.32 -47.19 0.93
CA ASP A 157 -26.73 -47.85 2.17
C ASP A 157 -25.91 -47.36 3.38
N GLY A 158 -26.48 -46.43 4.14
CA GLY A 158 -25.90 -45.83 5.35
C GLY A 158 -25.03 -44.59 5.14
N ASP A 159 -24.81 -44.14 3.90
CA ASP A 159 -24.05 -42.91 3.58
C ASP A 159 -25.01 -41.83 3.06
N PRO A 160 -25.13 -40.66 3.72
CA PRO A 160 -26.02 -39.58 3.27
C PRO A 160 -25.71 -39.02 1.88
N GLY A 161 -24.63 -39.45 1.22
CA GLY A 161 -24.18 -38.90 -0.05
C GLY A 161 -23.31 -37.67 0.18
N GLY A 162 -22.54 -37.30 -0.86
CA GLY A 162 -21.68 -36.11 -0.87
C GLY A 162 -22.32 -34.90 -1.54
N LEU A 163 -21.66 -33.75 -1.47
CA LEU A 163 -21.97 -32.59 -2.31
C LEU A 163 -20.87 -32.45 -3.37
N ARG A 164 -21.25 -32.11 -4.60
CA ARG A 164 -20.33 -31.72 -5.65
C ARG A 164 -20.54 -30.25 -5.97
N GLY A 165 -19.55 -29.41 -5.68
CA GLY A 165 -19.54 -28.00 -6.06
C GLY A 165 -18.81 -27.76 -7.39
N VAL A 166 -19.31 -26.84 -8.20
CA VAL A 166 -18.66 -26.34 -9.43
C VAL A 166 -18.68 -24.82 -9.38
N MET A 167 -17.49 -24.20 -9.45
CA MET A 167 -17.33 -22.75 -9.59
C MET A 167 -16.97 -22.40 -11.04
N THR A 168 -17.83 -21.63 -11.69
CA THR A 168 -17.66 -21.17 -13.08
C THR A 168 -17.41 -19.66 -13.07
N TYR A 169 -16.39 -19.21 -13.81
CA TYR A 169 -15.96 -17.81 -13.78
C TYR A 169 -15.31 -17.36 -15.10
N PRO A 170 -15.31 -16.05 -15.40
CA PRO A 170 -14.57 -15.49 -16.53
C PRO A 170 -13.06 -15.45 -16.26
N ARG A 171 -12.26 -16.02 -17.18
CA ARG A 171 -10.79 -15.98 -17.11
C ARG A 171 -10.23 -14.57 -17.32
N GLU A 172 -11.01 -13.65 -17.87
CA GLU A 172 -10.67 -12.23 -17.92
C GLU A 172 -10.74 -11.54 -16.54
N LEU A 173 -11.47 -12.10 -15.58
CA LEU A 173 -11.60 -11.58 -14.22
C LEU A 173 -10.72 -12.34 -13.22
N PHE A 174 -10.69 -13.68 -13.30
CA PHE A 174 -10.05 -14.53 -12.30
C PHE A 174 -9.18 -15.62 -12.93
N ASP A 175 -8.05 -15.91 -12.28
CA ASP A 175 -7.21 -17.04 -12.60
C ASP A 175 -7.61 -18.30 -11.80
N ASP A 176 -7.26 -19.47 -12.35
CA ASP A 176 -7.61 -20.78 -11.76
C ASP A 176 -7.04 -20.97 -10.35
N GLY A 177 -5.86 -20.43 -10.07
CA GLY A 177 -5.26 -20.51 -8.74
C GLY A 177 -6.09 -19.76 -7.70
N THR A 178 -6.60 -18.58 -8.06
CA THR A 178 -7.45 -17.76 -7.20
C THR A 178 -8.77 -18.44 -6.87
N VAL A 179 -9.50 -18.96 -7.87
CA VAL A 179 -10.80 -19.60 -7.61
C VAL A 179 -10.64 -20.94 -6.88
N ASN A 180 -9.57 -21.71 -7.15
CA ASN A 180 -9.27 -22.91 -6.38
C ASN A 180 -9.00 -22.61 -4.90
N ARG A 181 -8.34 -21.49 -4.58
CA ARG A 181 -8.19 -21.05 -3.18
C ARG A 181 -9.55 -20.74 -2.55
N TRP A 182 -10.44 -20.04 -3.25
CA TRP A 182 -11.79 -19.74 -2.74
C TRP A 182 -12.63 -21.00 -2.51
N ALA A 183 -12.53 -22.00 -3.38
CA ALA A 183 -13.18 -23.30 -3.17
C ALA A 183 -12.67 -23.98 -1.88
N GLY A 184 -11.35 -24.03 -1.67
CA GLY A 184 -10.77 -24.57 -0.42
C GLY A 184 -11.15 -23.76 0.83
N GLN A 185 -11.29 -22.44 0.70
CA GLN A 185 -11.78 -21.57 1.78
C GLN A 185 -13.25 -21.85 2.11
N LEU A 186 -14.10 -22.05 1.10
CA LEU A 186 -15.50 -22.44 1.32
C LEU A 186 -15.60 -23.80 2.04
N GLU A 187 -14.80 -24.78 1.64
CA GLU A 187 -14.70 -26.07 2.34
C GLU A 187 -14.24 -25.91 3.79
N THR A 188 -13.26 -25.04 4.03
CA THR A 188 -12.76 -24.72 5.37
C THR A 188 -13.84 -24.10 6.25
N ILE A 189 -14.61 -23.15 5.71
CA ILE A 189 -15.77 -22.57 6.40
C ILE A 189 -16.79 -23.66 6.73
N LEU A 190 -17.19 -24.47 5.75
CA LEU A 190 -18.17 -25.54 5.93
C LEU A 190 -17.74 -26.57 6.98
N ALA A 191 -16.46 -26.94 7.00
CA ALA A 191 -15.90 -27.83 8.02
C ALA A 191 -15.91 -27.19 9.42
N ALA A 192 -15.49 -25.92 9.52
CA ALA A 192 -15.47 -25.20 10.79
C ALA A 192 -16.87 -25.10 11.40
N VAL A 193 -17.85 -24.66 10.62
CA VAL A 193 -19.23 -24.45 11.12
C VAL A 193 -19.99 -25.75 11.36
N ALA A 194 -19.62 -26.84 10.67
CA ALA A 194 -20.15 -28.17 10.97
C ALA A 194 -19.60 -28.71 12.29
N SER A 195 -18.39 -28.33 12.68
CA SER A 195 -17.76 -28.76 13.94
C SER A 195 -18.17 -27.91 15.15
N ASP A 196 -18.33 -26.61 14.95
CA ASP A 196 -18.56 -25.62 16.00
C ASP A 196 -19.36 -24.43 15.44
N PRO A 197 -20.70 -24.55 15.32
CA PRO A 197 -21.54 -23.48 14.76
C PRO A 197 -21.69 -22.28 15.70
N GLY A 198 -21.26 -22.41 16.97
CA GLY A 198 -21.24 -21.32 17.94
C GLY A 198 -20.04 -20.38 17.79
N ARG A 199 -19.08 -20.70 16.93
CA ARG A 199 -17.92 -19.86 16.66
C ARG A 199 -18.32 -18.55 15.96
N PRO A 200 -17.74 -17.40 16.35
CA PRO A 200 -17.86 -16.17 15.56
C PRO A 200 -17.33 -16.36 14.14
N VAL A 201 -18.06 -15.87 13.14
CA VAL A 201 -17.67 -16.03 11.74
C VAL A 201 -16.34 -15.33 11.40
N SER A 202 -15.97 -14.27 12.15
CA SER A 202 -14.67 -13.60 12.04
C SER A 202 -13.47 -14.45 12.48
N ASP A 203 -13.72 -15.48 13.29
CA ASP A 203 -12.66 -16.31 13.88
C ASP A 203 -12.36 -17.54 13.02
N ILE A 204 -13.05 -17.68 11.89
CA ILE A 204 -12.76 -18.72 10.90
C ILE A 204 -11.55 -18.25 10.08
N ASP A 205 -10.42 -18.93 10.28
CA ASP A 205 -9.19 -18.64 9.53
C ASP A 205 -9.34 -19.09 8.07
N LEU A 206 -9.46 -18.11 7.17
CA LEU A 206 -9.52 -18.35 5.72
C LEU A 206 -8.14 -18.60 5.12
N LEU A 207 -7.05 -18.37 5.85
CA LEU A 207 -5.71 -18.66 5.39
C LEU A 207 -5.28 -20.01 5.97
N GLY A 208 -5.06 -20.99 5.10
CA GLY A 208 -4.48 -22.26 5.53
C GLY A 208 -3.05 -22.06 6.06
N PRO A 209 -2.48 -23.05 6.77
CA PRO A 209 -1.09 -23.00 7.22
C PRO A 209 -0.10 -22.72 6.10
N ALA A 210 -0.36 -23.22 4.88
CA ALA A 210 0.46 -22.98 3.70
C ALA A 210 0.39 -21.51 3.23
N ASP A 211 -0.81 -20.92 3.17
CA ASP A 211 -1.00 -19.51 2.80
C ASP A 211 -0.31 -18.59 3.82
N ARG A 212 -0.49 -18.91 5.11
CA ARG A 212 0.13 -18.15 6.20
C ARG A 212 1.66 -18.22 6.17
N ALA A 213 2.21 -19.40 5.87
CA ALA A 213 3.66 -19.57 5.72
C ALA A 213 4.22 -18.84 4.49
N ALA A 214 3.41 -18.66 3.43
CA ALA A 214 3.80 -17.88 2.26
C ALA A 214 3.77 -16.36 2.50
N LEU A 215 2.96 -15.89 3.47
CA LEU A 215 2.76 -14.47 3.75
C LEU A 215 3.52 -13.97 4.99
N VAL A 216 3.87 -14.85 5.94
CA VAL A 216 4.42 -14.46 7.24
C VAL A 216 5.65 -15.31 7.61
N PRO A 217 6.79 -14.68 7.98
CA PRO A 217 7.02 -13.24 7.98
C PRO A 217 7.23 -12.72 6.55
N ALA A 218 6.55 -11.62 6.20
CA ALA A 218 6.99 -10.80 5.08
C ALA A 218 8.32 -10.17 5.49
N SER A 219 9.41 -10.53 4.80
CA SER A 219 10.76 -10.08 5.11
C SER A 219 11.42 -9.54 3.86
N GLY A 220 12.15 -8.43 3.99
CA GLY A 220 13.03 -7.90 2.95
C GLY A 220 14.45 -8.46 3.00
N GLY A 221 14.73 -9.41 3.90
CA GLY A 221 16.03 -10.06 4.00
C GLY A 221 16.61 -10.02 5.41
N ALA A 222 17.92 -9.87 5.49
CA ALA A 222 18.66 -9.88 6.74
C ALA A 222 18.71 -8.50 7.39
N LEU A 223 18.40 -8.43 8.68
CA LEU A 223 18.41 -7.19 9.45
C LEU A 223 19.76 -6.45 9.32
N VAL A 224 19.66 -5.18 8.97
CA VAL A 224 20.82 -4.28 8.87
C VAL A 224 21.13 -3.68 10.24
N PRO A 225 22.38 -3.72 10.71
CA PRO A 225 22.76 -3.07 11.97
C PRO A 225 22.42 -1.57 11.96
N ALA A 226 21.63 -1.14 12.93
CA ALA A 226 21.22 0.26 13.07
C ALA A 226 22.43 1.18 13.32
N ARG A 227 22.39 2.39 12.72
CA ARG A 227 23.42 3.42 12.83
C ARG A 227 22.78 4.78 13.02
N THR A 228 23.46 5.67 13.73
CA THR A 228 23.02 7.07 13.87
C THR A 228 23.22 7.83 12.56
N LEU A 229 22.44 8.90 12.35
CA LEU A 229 22.55 9.73 11.14
C LEU A 229 23.98 10.29 10.97
N PRO A 230 24.66 10.81 12.00
CA PRO A 230 26.05 11.25 11.86
C PRO A 230 27.01 10.14 11.46
N GLN A 231 26.79 8.91 11.94
CA GLN A 231 27.60 7.76 11.54
C GLN A 231 27.38 7.40 10.07
N LEU A 232 26.14 7.42 9.59
CA LEU A 232 25.83 7.16 8.18
C LEU A 232 26.45 8.22 7.26
N LEU A 233 26.37 9.50 7.65
CA LEU A 233 27.01 10.60 6.91
C LEU A 233 28.53 10.48 6.91
N HIS A 234 29.13 10.07 8.04
CA HIS A 234 30.57 9.87 8.17
C HIS A 234 31.08 8.70 7.32
N ASP A 235 30.39 7.55 7.36
CA ASP A 235 30.77 6.34 6.64
C ASP A 235 30.77 6.57 5.11
N GLY A 236 29.86 7.41 4.61
CA GLY A 236 29.73 7.75 3.21
C GLY A 236 30.71 8.82 2.70
N LEU A 237 31.54 9.42 3.56
CA LEU A 237 32.41 10.54 3.19
C LEU A 237 33.29 10.23 1.97
N ASN A 238 33.37 11.22 1.08
CA ASN A 238 34.26 11.20 -0.07
C ASN A 238 35.30 12.32 0.01
N PRO A 239 36.48 12.09 0.62
CA PRO A 239 37.42 13.17 0.95
C PRO A 239 37.91 13.96 -0.27
N ASP A 240 37.92 13.32 -1.43
CA ASP A 240 38.38 13.93 -2.70
C ASP A 240 37.20 14.31 -3.63
N GLY A 241 35.96 14.15 -3.16
CA GLY A 241 34.74 14.29 -3.97
C GLY A 241 34.05 15.64 -3.82
N VAL A 242 33.25 15.97 -4.83
CA VAL A 242 32.25 17.05 -4.76
C VAL A 242 31.03 16.53 -4.01
N ALA A 243 30.66 17.18 -2.91
CA ALA A 243 29.48 16.86 -2.12
C ALA A 243 28.23 17.51 -2.71
N LEU A 244 28.29 18.82 -2.98
CA LEU A 244 27.13 19.59 -3.45
C LEU A 244 27.49 20.34 -4.73
N ARG A 245 26.52 20.42 -5.63
CA ARG A 245 26.57 21.29 -6.79
C ARG A 245 25.32 22.14 -6.88
N PHE A 246 25.50 23.46 -6.97
CA PHE A 246 24.40 24.42 -7.00
C PHE A 246 24.78 25.65 -7.82
N HIS A 247 23.93 26.04 -8.78
CA HIS A 247 24.20 27.13 -9.74
C HIS A 247 25.59 27.05 -10.41
N GLY A 248 26.02 25.83 -10.76
CA GLY A 248 27.32 25.58 -11.39
C GLY A 248 28.54 25.67 -10.47
N ASN A 249 28.35 25.96 -9.18
CA ASN A 249 29.41 25.97 -8.18
C ASN A 249 29.47 24.62 -7.45
N ASP A 250 30.68 24.18 -7.16
CA ASP A 250 30.95 22.95 -6.42
C ASP A 250 31.28 23.28 -4.96
N MET A 251 30.82 22.43 -4.04
CA MET A 251 31.29 22.33 -2.67
C MET A 251 31.77 20.91 -2.43
N THR A 252 33.02 20.76 -2.02
CA THR A 252 33.64 19.48 -1.71
C THR A 252 33.17 18.93 -0.36
N TYR A 253 33.32 17.63 -0.15
CA TYR A 253 33.02 17.01 1.15
C TYR A 253 33.83 17.63 2.32
N PRO A 254 35.14 17.91 2.19
CA PRO A 254 35.89 18.62 3.24
C PRO A 254 35.32 20.01 3.56
N GLU A 255 34.85 20.76 2.56
CA GLU A 255 34.24 22.07 2.79
C GLU A 255 32.88 21.95 3.47
N LEU A 256 32.06 20.98 3.07
CA LEU A 256 30.78 20.67 3.72
C LEU A 256 31.01 20.25 5.18
N GLU A 257 31.97 19.36 5.43
CA GLU A 257 32.41 18.94 6.75
C GLU A 257 32.80 20.14 7.61
N GLN A 258 33.69 21.00 7.10
CA GLN A 258 34.18 22.15 7.83
C GLN A 258 33.06 23.14 8.18
N ARG A 259 32.20 23.48 7.21
CA ARG A 259 31.08 24.42 7.41
C ARG A 259 30.04 23.86 8.38
N SER A 260 29.66 22.60 8.20
CA SER A 260 28.69 21.94 9.10
C SER A 260 29.24 21.76 10.51
N ASN A 261 30.54 21.47 10.69
CA ASN A 261 31.17 21.39 12.01
C ASN A 261 31.10 22.73 12.75
N ARG A 262 31.41 23.85 12.08
CA ARG A 262 31.31 25.19 12.71
C ARG A 262 29.91 25.49 13.20
N LEU A 263 28.90 25.22 12.37
CA LEU A 263 27.51 25.45 12.77
C LEU A 263 27.07 24.51 13.89
N ALA A 264 27.51 23.26 13.87
CA ALA A 264 27.22 22.29 14.91
C ALA A 264 27.89 22.64 16.25
N HIS A 265 29.12 23.17 16.26
CA HIS A 265 29.75 23.72 17.47
C HIS A 265 28.96 24.90 18.03
N ARG A 266 28.39 25.76 17.17
CA ARG A 266 27.51 26.86 17.61
C ARG A 266 26.21 26.35 18.24
N LEU A 267 25.61 25.29 17.69
CA LEU A 267 24.45 24.63 18.29
C LEU A 267 24.81 24.05 19.67
N ILE A 268 25.89 23.29 19.75
CA ILE A 268 26.38 22.67 21.00
C ILE A 268 26.70 23.74 22.06
N ALA A 269 27.33 24.85 21.68
CA ALA A 269 27.64 25.95 22.59
C ALA A 269 26.38 26.65 23.14
N ARG A 270 25.22 26.48 22.50
CA ARG A 270 23.90 26.90 22.98
C ARG A 270 23.17 25.84 23.80
N GLY A 271 23.84 24.72 24.10
CA GLY A 271 23.26 23.62 24.86
C GLY A 271 22.47 22.62 24.02
N ILE A 272 22.42 22.79 22.69
CA ILE A 272 21.64 21.94 21.79
C ILE A 272 22.39 20.65 21.50
N GLY A 273 21.70 19.52 21.60
CA GLY A 273 22.23 18.20 21.28
C GLY A 273 21.13 17.13 21.24
N PRO A 274 21.45 15.87 21.59
CA PRO A 274 20.48 14.78 21.51
C PRO A 274 19.17 15.04 22.27
N GLU A 275 18.04 14.58 21.74
CA GLU A 275 16.65 14.87 22.15
C GLU A 275 16.14 16.29 21.84
N ASP A 276 17.01 17.24 21.50
CA ASP A 276 16.55 18.58 21.11
C ASP A 276 16.11 18.60 19.65
N LEU A 277 15.15 19.48 19.35
CA LEU A 277 14.66 19.74 18.00
C LEU A 277 15.12 21.13 17.55
N VAL A 278 15.57 21.24 16.30
CA VAL A 278 16.01 22.49 15.69
C VAL A 278 15.23 22.75 14.40
N ALA A 279 14.53 23.87 14.33
CA ALA A 279 13.84 24.27 13.10
C ALA A 279 14.87 24.64 12.03
N VAL A 280 14.75 24.10 10.82
CA VAL A 280 15.56 24.49 9.66
C VAL A 280 14.67 25.29 8.72
N MET A 281 14.76 26.62 8.84
CA MET A 281 13.97 27.60 8.11
C MET A 281 14.77 28.18 6.94
N VAL A 282 15.30 27.28 6.11
CA VAL A 282 16.13 27.64 4.95
C VAL A 282 15.57 26.94 3.71
N PRO A 283 15.22 27.67 2.64
CA PRO A 283 14.79 27.07 1.39
C PRO A 283 15.88 26.15 0.82
N ARG A 284 15.49 25.23 -0.07
CA ARG A 284 16.43 24.30 -0.71
C ARG A 284 17.64 25.02 -1.31
N SER A 285 18.81 24.74 -0.74
CA SER A 285 20.08 25.40 -1.05
C SER A 285 21.27 24.67 -0.43
N VAL A 286 22.50 25.11 -0.75
CA VAL A 286 23.72 24.67 -0.06
C VAL A 286 23.61 24.86 1.46
N GLU A 287 23.12 26.03 1.90
CA GLU A 287 22.96 26.34 3.34
C GLU A 287 21.94 25.43 4.02
N SER A 288 20.86 25.02 3.34
CA SER A 288 19.88 24.07 3.91
C SER A 288 20.52 22.71 4.20
N VAL A 289 21.40 22.25 3.31
CA VAL A 289 22.10 20.97 3.46
C VAL A 289 23.19 21.07 4.54
N VAL A 290 23.93 22.19 4.59
CA VAL A 290 24.89 22.48 5.68
C VAL A 290 24.19 22.52 7.03
N ALA A 291 23.00 23.14 7.12
CA ALA A 291 22.19 23.20 8.33
C ALA A 291 21.74 21.80 8.79
N MET A 292 21.23 20.98 7.87
CA MET A 292 20.84 19.60 8.16
C MET A 292 22.04 18.76 8.66
N TRP A 293 23.20 18.85 8.01
CA TRP A 293 24.43 18.20 8.48
C TRP A 293 24.85 18.69 9.87
N ALA A 294 24.76 19.99 10.13
CA ALA A 294 25.15 20.56 11.40
C ALA A 294 24.26 20.09 12.56
N VAL A 295 22.94 20.10 12.35
CA VAL A 295 21.96 19.60 13.33
C VAL A 295 22.22 18.12 13.59
N ALA A 296 22.34 17.30 12.55
CA ALA A 296 22.65 15.89 12.69
C ALA A 296 23.93 15.68 13.52
N LYS A 297 25.03 16.36 13.19
CA LYS A 297 26.31 16.23 13.89
C LYS A 297 26.24 16.59 15.38
N SER A 298 25.47 17.62 15.73
CA SER A 298 25.20 18.00 17.13
C SER A 298 24.46 16.90 17.92
N GLY A 299 23.78 15.99 17.22
CA GLY A 299 22.96 14.93 17.78
C GLY A 299 21.48 15.29 17.93
N ALA A 300 21.11 16.56 17.69
CA ALA A 300 19.72 17.02 17.64
C ALA A 300 19.00 16.53 16.38
N ALA A 301 17.68 16.60 16.39
CA ALA A 301 16.85 16.37 15.21
C ALA A 301 16.48 17.68 14.51
N PHE A 302 16.51 17.66 13.18
CA PHE A 302 16.06 18.81 12.39
C PHE A 302 14.56 18.72 12.10
N VAL A 303 13.91 19.87 12.14
CA VAL A 303 12.50 20.06 11.73
C VAL A 303 12.52 21.01 10.53
N PRO A 304 12.48 20.53 9.29
CA PRO A 304 12.50 21.41 8.13
C PRO A 304 11.16 22.13 8.02
N ILE A 305 11.22 23.47 7.94
CA ILE A 305 10.03 24.32 7.82
C ILE A 305 10.27 25.27 6.65
N ASP A 306 9.47 25.14 5.60
CA ASP A 306 9.52 26.06 4.46
C ASP A 306 9.06 27.47 4.89
N PRO A 307 9.94 28.49 4.81
CA PRO A 307 9.58 29.86 5.13
C PRO A 307 8.49 30.45 4.21
N GLY A 308 8.26 29.85 3.04
CA GLY A 308 7.21 30.23 2.11
C GLY A 308 5.81 29.75 2.50
N TYR A 309 5.68 28.92 3.54
CA TYR A 309 4.38 28.49 4.04
C TYR A 309 3.57 29.64 4.66
N PRO A 310 2.22 29.52 4.68
CA PRO A 310 1.39 30.47 5.40
C PRO A 310 1.83 30.61 6.87
N ALA A 311 1.89 31.84 7.39
CA ALA A 311 2.39 32.12 8.74
C ALA A 311 1.69 31.30 9.84
N GLN A 312 0.39 31.04 9.70
CA GLN A 312 -0.36 30.20 10.64
C GLN A 312 0.15 28.74 10.64
N ARG A 313 0.53 28.21 9.47
CA ARG A 313 1.11 26.87 9.35
C ARG A 313 2.48 26.80 10.01
N ILE A 314 3.34 27.79 9.76
CA ILE A 314 4.67 27.90 10.39
C ILE A 314 4.52 27.97 11.92
N THR A 315 3.64 28.85 12.42
CA THR A 315 3.37 29.01 13.85
C THR A 315 2.87 27.72 14.48
N HIS A 316 1.97 27.00 13.80
CA HIS A 316 1.50 25.69 14.26
C HIS A 316 2.64 24.68 14.36
N MET A 317 3.46 24.55 13.33
CA MET A 317 4.59 23.60 13.31
C MET A 317 5.61 23.91 14.41
N LEU A 318 5.97 25.18 14.61
CA LEU A 318 6.89 25.59 15.67
C LEU A 318 6.32 25.26 17.06
N ARG A 319 5.05 25.60 17.29
CA ARG A 319 4.38 25.34 18.57
C ARG A 319 4.20 23.84 18.85
N ASP A 320 3.79 23.07 17.85
CA ASP A 320 3.51 21.63 17.98
C ASP A 320 4.80 20.83 18.17
N SER A 321 5.89 21.20 17.48
CA SER A 321 7.20 20.59 17.68
C SER A 321 7.88 21.02 18.98
N GLY A 322 7.53 22.18 19.54
CA GLY A 322 8.17 22.71 20.75
C GLY A 322 9.62 23.13 20.52
N VAL A 323 9.99 23.46 19.27
CA VAL A 323 11.31 23.99 18.95
C VAL A 323 11.48 25.40 19.51
N ASP A 324 12.59 25.64 20.20
CA ASP A 324 12.94 26.96 20.73
C ASP A 324 14.02 27.67 19.89
N VAL A 325 14.70 26.92 19.00
CA VAL A 325 15.81 27.45 18.17
C VAL A 325 15.62 27.10 16.70
N ALA A 326 15.83 28.11 15.84
CA ALA A 326 15.80 28.00 14.39
C ALA A 326 17.18 28.28 13.74
N LEU A 327 17.46 27.58 12.65
CA LEU A 327 18.49 27.93 11.69
C LEU A 327 17.83 28.67 10.52
N ALA A 328 18.27 29.90 10.26
CA ALA A 328 17.75 30.75 9.19
C ALA A 328 18.86 31.55 8.52
N ARG A 329 18.60 32.06 7.31
CA ARG A 329 19.52 32.99 6.65
C ARG A 329 19.46 34.39 7.25
N ASP A 330 18.26 34.82 7.62
CA ASP A 330 17.95 36.15 8.14
C ASP A 330 16.86 36.06 9.21
N ALA A 331 16.85 37.00 10.16
CA ALA A 331 15.87 37.03 11.23
C ALA A 331 14.42 37.21 10.74
N SER A 332 14.22 37.85 9.57
CA SER A 332 12.89 38.20 9.04
C SER A 332 11.97 37.02 8.74
N VAL A 333 12.52 35.81 8.59
CA VAL A 333 11.73 34.59 8.37
C VAL A 333 11.44 33.83 9.65
N VAL A 334 12.02 34.24 10.78
CA VAL A 334 11.86 33.58 12.08
C VAL A 334 10.75 34.30 12.87
N PRO A 335 9.67 33.60 13.27
CA PRO A 335 8.62 34.21 14.10
C PRO A 335 9.13 34.68 15.46
N ASP A 336 8.46 35.69 16.01
CA ASP A 336 8.75 36.23 17.34
C ASP A 336 8.71 35.14 18.41
N GLY A 337 9.68 35.18 19.33
CA GLY A 337 9.78 34.24 20.45
C GLY A 337 10.58 32.97 20.16
N ILE A 338 11.08 32.79 18.93
CA ILE A 338 12.02 31.71 18.58
C ILE A 338 13.42 32.29 18.48
N ASP A 339 14.37 31.71 19.21
CA ASP A 339 15.78 32.06 19.08
C ASP A 339 16.32 31.57 17.73
N TRP A 340 17.33 32.24 17.18
CA TRP A 340 17.88 31.82 15.89
C TRP A 340 19.39 31.94 15.77
N ILE A 341 19.93 31.14 14.86
CA ILE A 341 21.34 31.11 14.49
C ILE A 341 21.44 31.26 12.97
N GLY A 342 22.15 32.30 12.54
CA GLY A 342 22.41 32.57 11.12
C GLY A 342 23.27 31.50 10.46
N THR A 343 22.85 31.02 9.29
CA THR A 343 23.54 29.96 8.52
C THR A 343 24.67 30.47 7.61
N ALA A 344 24.74 31.78 7.36
CA ALA A 344 25.74 32.38 6.47
C ALA A 344 27.07 32.75 7.15
N ASP A 345 27.04 33.09 8.45
CA ASP A 345 28.25 33.48 9.21
C ASP A 345 28.83 32.28 9.96
N LEU A 346 29.74 31.56 9.28
CA LEU A 346 30.37 30.35 9.80
C LEU A 346 31.84 30.63 10.16
N THR A 347 32.05 31.42 11.22
CA THR A 347 33.35 31.58 11.88
C THR A 347 33.45 30.69 13.12
N GLY A 348 34.68 30.38 13.58
CA GLY A 348 34.91 29.60 14.81
C GLY A 348 35.42 28.16 14.60
N GLU A 349 35.35 27.37 15.66
CA GLU A 349 35.81 25.97 15.78
C GLU A 349 35.23 25.10 14.65
N SER A 350 36.07 24.37 13.92
CA SER A 350 35.64 23.49 12.83
C SER A 350 36.09 22.03 12.99
N ALA A 351 36.61 21.68 14.16
CA ALA A 351 37.02 20.31 14.47
C ALA A 351 35.84 19.34 14.33
N ALA A 352 36.13 18.10 13.94
CA ALA A 352 35.13 17.04 13.83
C ALA A 352 34.44 16.82 15.18
N ILE A 353 33.12 16.62 15.15
CA ILE A 353 32.30 16.43 16.33
C ILE A 353 32.22 14.96 16.66
N ASP A 354 32.51 14.64 17.91
CA ASP A 354 32.33 13.32 18.51
C ASP A 354 31.49 13.44 19.80
N ASP A 355 31.26 12.32 20.47
CA ASP A 355 30.45 12.27 21.69
C ASP A 355 30.97 13.13 22.84
N ARG A 356 32.26 13.50 22.86
CA ARG A 356 32.85 14.36 23.90
C ARG A 356 32.43 15.82 23.75
N HIS A 357 32.08 16.21 22.53
CA HIS A 357 31.60 17.56 22.24
C HIS A 357 30.10 17.70 22.51
N ARG A 358 29.32 16.62 22.33
CA ARG A 358 27.86 16.66 22.47
C ARG A 358 27.45 16.91 23.91
N THR A 359 26.29 17.53 24.08
CA THR A 359 25.73 17.84 25.41
C THR A 359 25.27 16.59 26.16
N ARG A 360 24.94 15.52 25.42
CA ARG A 360 24.47 14.20 25.90
C ARG A 360 24.99 13.10 24.98
N ALA A 361 24.98 11.85 25.46
CA ALA A 361 25.25 10.69 24.60
C ALA A 361 24.15 10.51 23.55
N LEU A 362 24.52 10.20 22.30
CA LEU A 362 23.56 9.98 21.22
C LEU A 362 23.15 8.50 21.16
N HIS A 363 21.84 8.24 21.21
CA HIS A 363 21.26 6.90 21.15
C HIS A 363 20.42 6.70 19.87
N LEU A 364 20.23 5.44 19.48
CA LEU A 364 19.48 5.08 18.26
C LEU A 364 17.99 5.44 18.32
N ASP A 365 17.44 5.53 19.52
CA ASP A 365 16.03 5.85 19.75
C ASP A 365 15.76 7.35 19.86
N HIS A 366 16.82 8.18 19.87
CA HIS A 366 16.65 9.62 19.78
C HIS A 366 16.13 10.01 18.39
N PRO A 367 15.35 11.10 18.29
CA PRO A 367 14.93 11.68 17.03
C PRO A 367 16.13 12.00 16.11
N ALA A 368 16.03 11.63 14.84
CA ALA A 368 16.94 12.05 13.78
C ALA A 368 16.38 13.26 13.01
N TYR A 369 15.07 13.26 12.76
CA TYR A 369 14.34 14.37 12.16
C TYR A 369 12.84 14.29 12.48
N VAL A 370 12.15 15.41 12.31
CA VAL A 370 10.69 15.49 12.38
C VAL A 370 10.17 16.16 11.11
N VAL A 371 9.32 15.47 10.34
CA VAL A 371 8.69 16.01 9.12
C VAL A 371 7.18 16.10 9.33
N TYR A 372 6.58 17.20 8.87
CA TYR A 372 5.14 17.43 9.01
C TYR A 372 4.34 16.95 7.80
N THR A 373 3.33 16.13 8.03
CA THR A 373 2.41 15.63 6.98
C THR A 373 1.06 16.34 7.05
N SER A 374 0.27 16.30 5.97
CA SER A 374 -1.12 16.75 5.96
C SER A 374 -1.98 15.78 6.77
N GLY A 375 -2.08 15.97 8.08
CA GLY A 375 -2.85 15.09 8.95
C GLY A 375 -4.31 14.96 8.49
N SER A 376 -4.93 13.79 8.73
CA SER A 376 -6.32 13.49 8.38
C SER A 376 -7.37 14.46 8.96
N THR A 377 -7.01 15.22 9.98
CA THR A 377 -7.83 16.23 10.64
C THR A 377 -7.72 17.63 10.01
N GLY A 378 -6.94 17.77 8.93
CA GLY A 378 -6.62 19.04 8.27
C GLY A 378 -5.49 19.84 8.94
N MET A 379 -5.10 19.48 10.16
CA MET A 379 -3.96 20.06 10.86
C MET A 379 -2.69 19.25 10.61
N PRO A 380 -1.55 19.89 10.27
CA PRO A 380 -0.30 19.18 10.08
C PRO A 380 0.15 18.44 11.34
N LYS A 381 0.69 17.23 11.19
CA LYS A 381 1.21 16.40 12.29
C LYS A 381 2.69 16.11 12.07
N GLY A 382 3.50 16.29 13.11
CA GLY A 382 4.93 15.96 13.07
C GLY A 382 5.15 14.46 13.23
N VAL A 383 5.76 13.84 12.23
CA VAL A 383 6.24 12.46 12.30
C VAL A 383 7.68 12.46 12.77
N THR A 384 7.92 11.90 13.95
CA THR A 384 9.26 11.77 14.52
C THR A 384 9.91 10.48 14.02
N VAL A 385 11.01 10.61 13.28
CA VAL A 385 11.79 9.47 12.81
C VAL A 385 13.07 9.40 13.64
N THR A 386 13.32 8.24 14.25
CA THR A 386 14.53 7.98 15.02
C THR A 386 15.67 7.52 14.13
N HIS A 387 16.89 7.49 14.66
CA HIS A 387 18.03 6.97 13.94
C HIS A 387 17.89 5.49 13.52
N ARG A 388 17.11 4.71 14.27
CA ARG A 388 16.98 3.26 14.10
C ARG A 388 16.56 2.82 12.69
N GLY A 389 15.65 3.57 12.05
CA GLY A 389 15.11 3.23 10.73
C GLY A 389 16.04 3.54 9.56
N LEU A 390 17.07 4.38 9.76
CA LEU A 390 17.85 4.95 8.65
C LEU A 390 18.76 3.92 7.96
N ALA A 391 19.31 2.97 8.71
CA ALA A 391 20.27 2.01 8.16
C ALA A 391 19.64 1.04 7.15
N ALA A 392 18.38 0.64 7.37
CA ALA A 392 17.63 -0.22 6.45
C ALA A 392 17.39 0.49 5.10
N LEU A 393 16.99 1.77 5.14
CA LEU A 393 16.85 2.60 3.95
C LEU A 393 18.17 2.71 3.17
N VAL A 394 19.28 2.93 3.87
CA VAL A 394 20.62 3.05 3.25
C VAL A 394 21.08 1.73 2.63
N ALA A 395 20.82 0.59 3.26
CA ALA A 395 21.17 -0.71 2.69
C ALA A 395 20.37 -1.01 1.42
N ALA A 396 19.06 -0.73 1.42
CA ALA A 396 18.22 -0.88 0.24
C ALA A 396 18.71 0.00 -0.92
N ASN A 397 19.23 1.20 -0.62
CA ASN A 397 19.83 2.07 -1.63
C ASN A 397 21.04 1.45 -2.33
N ALA A 398 21.88 0.70 -1.61
CA ALA A 398 23.06 0.06 -2.19
C ALA A 398 22.69 -1.14 -3.10
N GLU A 399 21.67 -1.90 -2.74
CA GLU A 399 21.28 -3.12 -3.46
C GLU A 399 20.63 -2.83 -4.83
N TYR A 400 19.66 -1.92 -4.88
CA TYR A 400 18.83 -1.75 -6.08
C TYR A 400 19.32 -0.68 -7.07
N ARG A 401 20.29 0.16 -6.69
CA ARG A 401 20.51 1.44 -7.39
C ARG A 401 21.90 1.58 -8.02
N ASN A 402 22.78 0.58 -7.94
CA ASN A 402 24.16 0.63 -8.50
C ASN A 402 24.87 1.97 -8.22
N LEU A 403 24.75 2.41 -6.97
CA LEU A 403 25.14 3.73 -6.52
C LEU A 403 26.63 3.75 -6.14
N GLY A 404 27.32 4.83 -6.49
CA GLY A 404 28.76 4.96 -6.24
C GLY A 404 29.22 6.40 -6.17
N ARG A 405 30.52 6.60 -5.90
CA ARG A 405 31.15 7.93 -5.74
C ARG A 405 31.10 8.79 -7.01
N ASP A 406 30.90 8.19 -8.19
CA ASP A 406 30.71 8.87 -9.47
C ASP A 406 29.24 9.31 -9.70
N SER A 407 28.34 8.93 -8.81
CA SER A 407 26.91 9.19 -8.96
C SER A 407 26.56 10.65 -8.65
N ARG A 408 25.47 11.11 -9.26
CA ARG A 408 24.98 12.48 -9.20
C ARG A 408 23.49 12.42 -8.94
N VAL A 409 23.12 12.62 -7.68
CA VAL A 409 21.76 12.47 -7.17
C VAL A 409 21.08 13.82 -7.20
N ALA A 410 19.91 13.91 -7.83
CA ALA A 410 19.14 15.14 -7.83
C ALA A 410 18.47 15.37 -6.47
N HIS A 411 18.53 16.61 -5.98
CA HIS A 411 17.78 17.07 -4.82
C HIS A 411 16.73 18.08 -5.28
N VAL A 412 15.48 17.60 -5.41
CA VAL A 412 14.34 18.30 -6.03
C VAL A 412 13.12 18.31 -5.13
N ALA A 413 12.99 17.36 -4.21
CA ALA A 413 11.92 17.38 -3.23
C ALA A 413 11.97 18.65 -2.38
N SER A 414 10.80 19.08 -1.89
CA SER A 414 10.75 20.15 -0.90
C SER A 414 11.44 19.66 0.38
N PRO A 415 12.27 20.48 1.05
CA PRO A 415 12.89 20.10 2.33
C PRO A 415 11.86 19.70 3.40
N SER A 416 10.62 20.17 3.31
CA SER A 416 9.53 19.82 4.22
C SER A 416 8.86 18.48 3.91
N PHE A 417 9.34 17.74 2.91
CA PHE A 417 8.95 16.35 2.63
C PHE A 417 10.12 15.41 2.92
N ASP A 418 9.81 14.24 3.45
CA ASP A 418 10.78 13.20 3.84
C ASP A 418 11.51 12.58 2.64
N VAL A 419 10.91 12.59 1.44
CA VAL A 419 11.59 12.24 0.18
C VAL A 419 12.90 13.03 0.02
N SER A 420 12.94 14.28 0.48
CA SER A 420 14.16 15.10 0.46
C SER A 420 15.26 14.54 1.36
N VAL A 421 14.89 13.94 2.50
CA VAL A 421 15.83 13.22 3.38
C VAL A 421 16.30 11.95 2.67
N GLY A 422 15.41 11.26 1.96
CA GLY A 422 15.75 10.13 1.08
C GLY A 422 16.78 10.48 0.01
N GLU A 423 16.58 11.58 -0.73
CA GLU A 423 17.52 12.08 -1.74
C GLU A 423 18.92 12.35 -1.15
N LEU A 424 18.98 12.99 0.02
CA LEU A 424 20.24 13.31 0.69
C LEU A 424 20.93 12.07 1.24
N LEU A 425 20.19 11.16 1.89
CA LEU A 425 20.74 9.90 2.38
C LEU A 425 21.27 9.05 1.24
N LEU A 426 20.51 8.92 0.14
CA LEU A 426 20.94 8.23 -1.07
C LEU A 426 22.31 8.76 -1.51
N ALA A 427 22.47 10.07 -1.67
CA ALA A 427 23.72 10.64 -2.12
C ALA A 427 24.88 10.47 -1.14
N PHE A 428 24.68 10.88 0.13
CA PHE A 428 25.77 11.00 1.08
C PHE A 428 26.32 9.65 1.52
N THR A 429 25.47 8.62 1.67
CA THR A 429 25.96 7.31 2.11
C THR A 429 26.76 6.57 1.03
N ALA A 430 26.71 7.03 -0.22
CA ALA A 430 27.54 6.52 -1.32
C ALA A 430 28.73 7.43 -1.67
N GLY A 431 28.88 8.58 -0.99
CA GLY A 431 29.91 9.56 -1.34
C GLY A 431 29.70 10.23 -2.70
N ALA A 432 28.45 10.26 -3.17
CA ALA A 432 28.03 10.83 -4.44
C ALA A 432 27.89 12.36 -4.38
N THR A 433 27.69 13.00 -5.52
CA THR A 433 27.38 14.44 -5.58
C THR A 433 25.88 14.67 -5.51
N VAL A 434 25.42 15.56 -4.63
CA VAL A 434 24.07 16.11 -4.63
C VAL A 434 23.99 17.27 -5.61
N VAL A 435 23.13 17.16 -6.63
CA VAL A 435 22.81 18.25 -7.57
C VAL A 435 21.53 18.93 -7.08
N ILE A 436 21.68 20.13 -6.51
CA ILE A 436 20.56 20.87 -5.93
C ILE A 436 19.82 21.60 -7.06
N ALA A 437 18.54 21.29 -7.23
CA ALA A 437 17.68 22.09 -8.10
C ALA A 437 17.29 23.40 -7.40
N PRO A 438 17.34 24.56 -8.06
CA PRO A 438 16.78 25.78 -7.49
C PRO A 438 15.30 25.58 -7.10
N PRO A 439 14.78 26.35 -6.14
CA PRO A 439 13.33 26.44 -5.94
C PRO A 439 12.64 26.75 -7.29
N ASP A 440 11.42 26.24 -7.47
CA ASP A 440 10.58 26.48 -8.66
C ASP A 440 11.08 25.91 -10.00
N THR A 441 12.16 25.11 -10.01
CA THR A 441 12.67 24.45 -11.22
C THR A 441 11.93 23.14 -11.51
N TYR A 442 11.11 23.12 -12.55
CA TYR A 442 10.29 21.96 -12.97
C TYR A 442 10.27 21.79 -14.49
N GLY A 443 9.74 20.65 -14.96
CA GLY A 443 9.50 20.39 -16.38
C GLY A 443 10.75 20.47 -17.25
N ASP A 444 10.72 21.29 -18.30
CA ASP A 444 11.82 21.45 -19.25
C ASP A 444 13.07 22.07 -18.60
N ASP A 445 12.92 23.01 -17.67
CA ASP A 445 14.06 23.62 -16.96
C ASP A 445 14.77 22.60 -16.08
N LEU A 446 14.00 21.70 -15.44
CA LEU A 446 14.54 20.59 -14.66
C LEU A 446 15.22 19.56 -15.55
N THR A 447 14.65 19.30 -16.72
CA THR A 447 15.25 18.42 -17.75
C THR A 447 16.60 18.98 -18.22
N GLU A 448 16.67 20.27 -18.51
CA GLU A 448 17.90 20.94 -18.92
C GLU A 448 18.95 20.97 -17.79
N LEU A 449 18.53 21.19 -16.53
CA LEU A 449 19.40 21.04 -15.37
C LEU A 449 19.99 19.62 -15.31
N PHE A 450 19.16 18.58 -15.45
CA PHE A 450 19.62 17.20 -15.36
C PHE A 450 20.62 16.86 -16.46
N ARG A 451 20.35 17.31 -17.69
CA ARG A 451 21.23 17.14 -18.84
C ARG A 451 22.57 17.85 -18.63
N ARG A 452 22.55 19.13 -18.27
CA ARG A 452 23.76 19.93 -18.04
C ARG A 452 24.60 19.37 -16.91
N GLU A 453 23.92 19.01 -15.82
CA GLU A 453 24.57 18.50 -14.61
C GLU A 453 24.78 16.99 -14.65
N ARG A 454 24.46 16.30 -15.75
CA ARG A 454 24.69 14.84 -15.93
C ARG A 454 24.14 14.01 -14.77
N VAL A 455 22.92 14.32 -14.31
CA VAL A 455 22.26 13.64 -13.19
C VAL A 455 22.11 12.15 -13.50
N THR A 456 22.46 11.29 -12.54
CA THR A 456 22.42 9.83 -12.70
C THR A 456 21.31 9.15 -11.90
N HIS A 457 20.87 9.74 -10.79
CA HIS A 457 19.82 9.17 -9.92
C HIS A 457 18.79 10.22 -9.56
N PHE A 458 17.52 9.83 -9.59
CA PHE A 458 16.42 10.69 -9.21
C PHE A 458 15.34 9.91 -8.45
N LEU A 459 15.05 10.33 -7.23
CA LEU A 459 13.96 9.83 -6.39
C LEU A 459 12.88 10.92 -6.34
N THR A 460 11.64 10.61 -6.72
CA THR A 460 10.58 11.61 -6.78
C THR A 460 9.18 11.01 -6.78
N THR A 461 8.14 11.85 -6.85
CA THR A 461 6.76 11.41 -7.13
C THR A 461 6.53 11.21 -8.63
N PRO A 462 5.69 10.24 -9.06
CA PRO A 462 5.29 10.07 -10.47
C PRO A 462 4.91 11.35 -11.21
N THR A 463 4.35 12.35 -10.52
CA THR A 463 3.99 13.65 -11.09
C THR A 463 5.16 14.42 -11.72
N VAL A 464 6.36 14.39 -11.14
CA VAL A 464 7.48 15.23 -11.64
C VAL A 464 8.03 14.73 -12.98
N PRO A 465 8.35 13.43 -13.17
CA PRO A 465 8.85 12.92 -14.44
C PRO A 465 7.81 12.95 -15.57
N ARG A 466 6.50 13.10 -15.28
CA ARG A 466 5.49 13.34 -16.33
C ARG A 466 5.75 14.64 -17.09
N LEU A 467 6.32 15.64 -16.43
CA LEU A 467 6.61 16.96 -17.01
C LEU A 467 8.00 17.03 -17.68
N MET A 468 8.83 16.01 -17.56
CA MET A 468 10.21 16.00 -18.06
C MET A 468 10.36 15.17 -19.32
N ASN A 469 11.40 15.41 -20.14
CA ASN A 469 11.68 14.62 -21.34
C ASN A 469 12.82 13.59 -21.13
N PRO A 470 12.52 12.28 -21.03
CA PRO A 470 13.53 11.24 -20.78
C PRO A 470 14.56 11.06 -21.90
N GLU A 471 14.21 11.37 -23.16
CA GLU A 471 15.11 11.13 -24.32
C GLU A 471 16.37 12.00 -24.26
N SER A 472 16.27 13.14 -23.58
CA SER A 472 17.38 14.08 -23.40
C SER A 472 18.31 13.74 -22.22
N LEU A 473 17.98 12.70 -21.44
CA LEU A 473 18.62 12.36 -20.16
C LEU A 473 19.43 11.06 -20.25
N ALA A 474 20.41 11.04 -21.15
CA ALA A 474 21.25 9.86 -21.39
C ALA A 474 22.07 9.40 -20.17
N ASP A 475 22.39 10.32 -19.25
CA ASP A 475 23.15 10.01 -18.03
C ASP A 475 22.27 9.49 -16.88
N LEU A 476 20.93 9.61 -16.98
CA LEU A 476 20.02 9.16 -15.92
C LEU A 476 19.92 7.64 -15.93
N ARG A 477 20.53 7.01 -14.92
CA ARG A 477 20.65 5.55 -14.77
C ARG A 477 19.48 4.96 -13.98
N VAL A 478 19.01 5.66 -12.95
CA VAL A 478 17.94 5.21 -12.06
C VAL A 478 16.92 6.33 -11.86
N LEU A 479 15.66 6.02 -12.16
CA LEU A 479 14.50 6.78 -11.71
C LEU A 479 13.72 5.94 -10.71
N GLU A 480 13.55 6.46 -9.51
CA GLU A 480 12.68 5.88 -8.51
C GLU A 480 11.48 6.78 -8.27
N VAL A 481 10.30 6.19 -8.33
CA VAL A 481 9.05 6.87 -8.02
C VAL A 481 8.41 6.33 -6.75
N CYS A 482 7.95 7.22 -5.89
CA CYS A 482 7.23 6.88 -4.66
C CYS A 482 6.19 7.95 -4.29
N GLY A 483 5.32 7.65 -3.32
CA GLY A 483 4.35 8.62 -2.77
C GLY A 483 3.05 8.78 -3.57
N GLU A 484 2.97 8.29 -4.81
CA GLU A 484 1.74 8.24 -5.61
C GLU A 484 1.70 6.94 -6.43
N PRO A 485 0.51 6.46 -6.86
CA PRO A 485 0.42 5.32 -7.77
C PRO A 485 1.21 5.56 -9.07
N CYS A 486 2.12 4.64 -9.40
CA CYS A 486 2.84 4.68 -10.67
C CYS A 486 1.94 4.22 -11.82
N PRO A 487 1.71 5.06 -12.84
CA PRO A 487 0.82 4.76 -13.96
C PRO A 487 1.56 3.97 -15.08
N PRO A 488 0.87 3.10 -15.84
CA PRO A 488 1.49 2.36 -16.96
C PRO A 488 2.15 3.23 -18.03
N GLU A 489 1.61 4.44 -18.28
CA GLU A 489 2.18 5.37 -19.26
C GLU A 489 3.54 5.90 -18.81
N LEU A 490 3.76 6.05 -17.51
CA LEU A 490 5.06 6.46 -16.98
C LEU A 490 6.10 5.35 -17.17
N VAL A 491 5.71 4.08 -16.94
CA VAL A 491 6.59 2.93 -17.19
C VAL A 491 6.97 2.84 -18.66
N THR A 492 5.99 2.94 -19.57
CA THR A 492 6.22 2.97 -21.02
C THR A 492 7.24 4.04 -21.43
N ARG A 493 7.16 5.23 -20.81
CA ARG A 493 7.99 6.38 -21.14
C ARG A 493 9.38 6.33 -20.48
N TRP A 494 9.49 5.84 -19.24
CA TRP A 494 10.70 5.99 -18.44
C TRP A 494 11.49 4.71 -18.22
N ALA A 495 10.90 3.52 -18.30
CA ALA A 495 11.62 2.26 -18.15
C ALA A 495 12.69 2.01 -19.26
N PRO A 496 12.47 2.37 -20.54
CA PRO A 496 13.47 2.08 -21.57
C PRO A 496 14.81 2.81 -21.31
N GLY A 497 15.90 2.04 -21.33
CA GLY A 497 17.28 2.56 -21.25
C GLY A 497 17.78 2.90 -19.85
N ARG A 498 17.01 2.61 -18.79
CA ARG A 498 17.37 2.90 -17.39
C ARG A 498 16.62 1.96 -16.43
N VAL A 499 16.98 2.01 -15.16
CA VAL A 499 16.23 1.31 -14.10
C VAL A 499 15.09 2.21 -13.64
N LEU A 500 13.86 1.73 -13.73
CA LEU A 500 12.67 2.36 -13.13
C LEU A 500 12.20 1.53 -11.94
N LEU A 501 12.19 2.13 -10.75
CA LEU A 501 11.70 1.51 -9.52
C LEU A 501 10.39 2.17 -9.10
N ASN A 502 9.40 1.36 -8.70
CA ASN A 502 8.22 1.83 -8.00
C ASN A 502 8.34 1.42 -6.53
N SER A 503 8.36 2.42 -5.66
CA SER A 503 8.61 2.27 -4.24
C SER A 503 7.48 2.85 -3.42
N TYR A 504 7.31 2.35 -2.20
CA TYR A 504 6.27 2.78 -1.29
C TYR A 504 6.79 2.87 0.13
N GLY A 505 6.38 3.94 0.81
CA GLY A 505 6.50 4.08 2.24
C GLY A 505 5.77 5.34 2.69
N PRO A 506 4.98 5.27 3.76
CA PRO A 506 4.55 6.47 4.46
C PRO A 506 5.73 7.08 5.26
N THR A 507 5.60 8.35 5.64
CA THR A 507 6.63 9.05 6.44
C THR A 507 6.92 8.34 7.76
N GLU A 508 5.90 7.72 8.35
CA GLU A 508 5.96 6.93 9.58
C GLU A 508 6.87 5.69 9.48
N THR A 509 7.23 5.25 8.28
CA THR A 509 8.12 4.10 8.05
C THR A 509 9.51 4.50 7.53
N THR A 510 9.91 5.77 7.68
CA THR A 510 11.21 6.29 7.19
C THR A 510 11.32 6.30 5.66
N VAL A 511 10.61 7.23 5.02
CA VAL A 511 10.65 7.51 3.57
C VAL A 511 10.10 6.39 2.67
N VAL A 512 10.77 5.24 2.59
CA VAL A 512 10.38 4.10 1.75
C VAL A 512 10.62 2.81 2.53
N CYS A 513 9.66 1.88 2.50
CA CYS A 513 9.75 0.59 3.17
C CYS A 513 9.58 -0.62 2.24
N THR A 514 9.12 -0.42 1.00
CA THR A 514 9.03 -1.46 -0.03
C THR A 514 9.47 -0.95 -1.39
N SER A 515 10.00 -1.82 -2.25
CA SER A 515 10.25 -1.52 -3.66
C SER A 515 9.93 -2.71 -4.54
N ALA A 516 9.40 -2.42 -5.72
CA ALA A 516 9.35 -3.38 -6.81
C ALA A 516 10.76 -3.63 -7.38
N GLU A 517 10.92 -4.78 -8.02
CA GLU A 517 12.01 -5.01 -8.98
C GLU A 517 11.95 -3.97 -10.13
N PRO A 518 13.05 -3.78 -10.89
CA PRO A 518 13.04 -2.90 -12.05
C PRO A 518 11.87 -3.18 -13.00
N LEU A 519 11.03 -2.16 -13.21
CA LEU A 519 9.82 -2.27 -14.02
C LEU A 519 10.15 -2.26 -15.51
N HIS A 520 9.45 -3.12 -16.26
CA HIS A 520 9.46 -3.19 -17.71
C HIS A 520 8.08 -2.85 -18.29
N VAL A 521 8.06 -2.50 -19.58
CA VAL A 521 6.81 -2.19 -20.27
C VAL A 521 5.92 -3.43 -20.32
N GLY A 522 4.69 -3.28 -19.81
CA GLY A 522 3.71 -4.38 -19.72
C GLY A 522 3.69 -5.10 -18.38
N ASP A 523 4.62 -4.79 -17.47
CA ASP A 523 4.63 -5.38 -16.13
C ASP A 523 3.40 -4.96 -15.32
N ARG A 524 2.96 -5.86 -14.43
CA ARG A 524 2.04 -5.49 -13.36
C ARG A 524 2.77 -4.61 -12.35
N ILE A 525 2.32 -3.37 -12.23
CA ILE A 525 2.88 -2.41 -11.28
C ILE A 525 2.42 -2.77 -9.86
N THR A 526 3.36 -3.00 -8.96
CA THR A 526 3.12 -3.26 -7.54
C THR A 526 4.02 -2.38 -6.68
N ILE A 527 3.76 -2.33 -5.38
CA ILE A 527 4.67 -1.70 -4.40
C ILE A 527 5.88 -2.58 -4.06
N GLY A 528 5.92 -3.79 -4.61
CA GLY A 528 7.00 -4.76 -4.47
C GLY A 528 7.11 -5.39 -3.08
N THR A 529 8.35 -5.67 -2.69
CA THR A 529 8.68 -6.41 -1.46
C THR A 529 9.25 -5.49 -0.39
N PRO A 530 9.16 -5.86 0.90
CA PRO A 530 9.75 -5.09 1.99
C PRO A 530 11.26 -4.90 1.83
N TYR A 531 11.78 -3.83 2.43
CA TYR A 531 13.22 -3.68 2.72
C TYR A 531 13.63 -4.54 3.92
N ALA A 532 14.93 -4.80 4.02
CA ALA A 532 15.56 -5.70 4.99
C ALA A 532 15.53 -5.21 6.44
#